data_AF-A0A1T2KVM6-F1
#
_entry.id   AF-A0A1T2KVM6-F1
#
_cell.length_a   1.000
_cell.length_b   1.000
_cell.length_c   1.000
_cell.angle_alpha   90.00
_cell.angle_beta   90.00
_cell.angle_gamma   90.00
#
_symmetry.space_group_name_H-M   'P 1'
#
loop_
_entity.id
_entity.type
_entity.pdbx_description
1 polymer ?
#
loop_
_entity_poly.entity_id
_entity_poly.type
_entity_poly.pdbx_seq_one_letter_code
_entity_poly.pdbx_strand_id
1 'polypeptide(L)'
;MLERLNRLALLLLPYQGIALLFSVVSIIAVLIIVLALQPNETEYYLYPLIVAFLWFLSIYALIDCFKEIPQHPSEQKGFFKKLKTAIAWGWNWLVGIMLIATTLGVIGLSWKLISLWLKHS
;
A
#
# COMPACT_ATOMS: atom_id res chain seq x y z
N MET A 1 14.76 -10.32 0.79
CA MET A 1 13.38 -9.79 0.60
C MET A 1 13.36 -8.28 0.70
N LEU A 2 13.83 -7.72 1.81
CA LEU A 2 13.91 -6.28 2.05
C LEU A 2 14.60 -5.50 0.91
N GLU A 3 15.74 -5.96 0.43
CA GLU A 3 16.43 -5.35 -0.73
C GLU A 3 15.58 -5.35 -2.01
N ARG A 4 14.77 -6.39 -2.24
CA ARG A 4 13.86 -6.44 -3.40
C ARG A 4 12.74 -5.42 -3.25
N LEU A 5 12.16 -5.31 -2.05
CA LEU A 5 11.12 -4.31 -1.74
C LEU A 5 11.68 -2.88 -1.82
N ASN A 6 12.90 -2.64 -1.34
CA ASN A 6 13.61 -1.36 -1.51
C ASN A 6 13.84 -1.04 -2.99
N ARG A 7 14.33 -2.00 -3.78
CA ARG A 7 14.53 -1.78 -5.21
C ARG A 7 13.23 -1.41 -5.93
N LEU A 8 12.11 -2.05 -5.56
CA LEU A 8 10.78 -1.69 -6.06
C LEU A 8 10.35 -0.30 -5.59
N ALA A 9 10.53 0.02 -4.30
CA ALA A 9 10.23 1.33 -3.74
C ALA A 9 11.03 2.45 -4.40
N LEU A 10 12.33 2.24 -4.67
CA LEU A 10 13.19 3.21 -5.36
C LEU A 10 12.77 3.39 -6.83
N LEU A 11 12.35 2.32 -7.51
CA LEU A 11 11.82 2.41 -8.87
C LEU A 11 10.48 3.17 -8.92
N LEU A 12 9.65 3.01 -7.90
CA LEU A 12 8.34 3.65 -7.79
C LEU A 12 8.39 5.04 -7.13
N LEU A 13 9.53 5.43 -6.57
CA LEU A 13 9.74 6.71 -5.89
C LEU A 13 9.25 7.95 -6.68
N PRO A 14 9.51 8.11 -7.99
CA PRO A 14 8.99 9.26 -8.74
C PRO A 14 7.46 9.32 -8.77
N TYR A 15 6.78 8.19 -8.59
CA TYR A 15 5.33 8.09 -8.54
C TYR A 15 4.76 8.26 -7.12
N GLN A 16 5.58 8.50 -6.10
CA GLN A 16 5.11 8.61 -4.71
C GLN A 16 4.04 9.69 -4.54
N GLY A 17 4.29 10.90 -5.06
CA GLY A 17 3.34 12.01 -4.99
C GLY A 17 2.05 11.71 -5.76
N ILE A 18 2.17 11.03 -6.91
CA ILE A 18 1.03 10.63 -7.74
C ILE A 18 0.20 9.57 -7.00
N ALA A 19 0.84 8.56 -6.42
CA ALA A 19 0.15 7.52 -5.65
C ALA A 19 -0.59 8.10 -4.44
N LEU A 20 0.02 9.05 -3.72
CA LEU A 20 -0.66 9.75 -2.63
C LEU A 20 -1.86 10.55 -3.14
N LEU A 21 -1.68 11.32 -4.22
CA LEU A 21 -2.75 12.12 -4.81
C LEU A 21 -3.95 11.25 -5.21
N PHE A 22 -3.71 10.17 -5.95
CA PHE A 22 -4.79 9.28 -6.38
C PHE A 22 -5.45 8.54 -5.22
N SER A 23 -4.69 8.17 -4.18
CA SER A 23 -5.26 7.59 -2.96
C SER A 23 -6.21 8.58 -2.28
N VAL A 24 -5.78 9.82 -2.08
CA VAL A 24 -6.58 10.89 -1.47
C VAL A 24 -7.82 11.23 -2.30
N VAL A 25 -7.67 11.37 -3.62
CA VAL A 25 -8.80 11.65 -4.52
C VAL A 25 -9.81 10.49 -4.50
N SER A 26 -9.34 9.25 -4.52
CA SER A 26 -10.21 8.07 -4.50
C SER A 26 -11.01 7.97 -3.21
N ILE A 27 -10.39 8.19 -2.05
CA ILE A 27 -11.12 8.13 -0.77
C ILE A 27 -12.11 9.29 -0.61
N ILE A 28 -11.76 10.50 -1.07
CA ILE A 28 -12.69 11.63 -1.10
C ILE A 28 -13.89 11.32 -2.00
N ALA A 29 -13.66 10.75 -3.18
CA ALA A 29 -14.74 10.37 -4.08
C ALA A 29 -15.65 9.30 -3.46
N VAL A 30 -15.08 8.27 -2.80
CA VAL A 30 -15.87 7.28 -2.05
C VAL A 30 -16.73 7.96 -0.97
N LEU A 31 -16.16 8.88 -0.19
CA LEU A 31 -16.90 9.60 0.86
C LEU A 31 -18.04 10.42 0.27
N ILE A 32 -17.81 11.15 -0.83
CA ILE A 32 -18.85 11.92 -1.52
C ILE A 32 -19.96 10.99 -1.99
N ILE A 33 -19.62 9.86 -2.62
CA ILE A 33 -20.63 8.93 -3.13
C ILE A 33 -21.46 8.33 -2.00
N VAL A 34 -20.82 7.88 -0.92
CA VAL A 34 -21.51 7.30 0.24
C VAL A 34 -22.43 8.31 0.94
N LEU A 35 -22.04 9.58 0.98
CA LEU A 35 -22.80 10.63 1.68
C LEU A 35 -23.86 11.31 0.81
N ALA A 36 -23.71 11.32 -0.52
CA ALA A 36 -24.53 12.12 -1.43
C ALA A 36 -25.38 11.32 -2.43
N LEU A 37 -25.01 10.08 -2.79
CA LEU A 37 -25.74 9.29 -3.79
C LEU A 37 -26.75 8.34 -3.17
N GLN A 38 -27.86 8.12 -3.90
CA GLN A 38 -28.86 7.12 -3.55
C GLN A 38 -28.33 5.69 -3.81
N PRO A 39 -28.74 4.68 -3.02
CA PRO A 39 -28.15 3.34 -3.03
C PRO A 39 -28.03 2.67 -4.42
N ASN A 40 -28.97 2.92 -5.33
CA ASN A 40 -29.00 2.26 -6.64
C ASN A 40 -27.92 2.73 -7.63
N GLU A 41 -27.42 3.97 -7.53
CA GLU A 41 -26.34 4.47 -8.41
C GLU A 41 -24.96 4.38 -7.75
N THR A 42 -24.95 4.17 -6.43
CA THR A 42 -23.74 4.11 -5.60
C THR A 42 -22.86 2.92 -5.95
N GLU A 43 -23.43 1.74 -6.23
CA GLU A 43 -22.67 0.50 -6.39
C GLU A 43 -21.74 0.51 -7.62
N TYR A 44 -22.17 1.13 -8.72
CA TYR A 44 -21.42 1.12 -9.98
C TYR A 44 -20.08 1.87 -9.88
N TYR A 45 -20.04 3.02 -9.22
CA TYR A 45 -18.84 3.86 -9.10
C TYR A 45 -18.01 3.55 -7.85
N LEU A 46 -18.63 3.01 -6.81
CA LEU A 46 -17.98 2.78 -5.52
C LEU A 46 -16.97 1.63 -5.57
N TYR A 47 -17.26 0.54 -6.30
CA TYR A 47 -16.32 -0.59 -6.38
C TYR A 47 -14.99 -0.23 -7.07
N PRO A 48 -14.96 0.41 -8.26
CA PRO A 48 -13.69 0.81 -8.89
C PRO A 48 -12.90 1.81 -8.06
N LEU A 49 -13.55 2.74 -7.38
CA LEU A 49 -12.88 3.74 -6.55
C LEU A 49 -12.24 3.14 -5.30
N ILE A 50 -12.91 2.18 -4.65
CA ILE A 50 -12.31 1.44 -3.52
C ILE A 50 -11.09 0.65 -3.99
N VAL A 51 -11.19 -0.04 -5.13
CA VAL A 51 -10.06 -0.78 -5.69
C VAL A 51 -8.90 0.16 -6.01
N ALA A 52 -9.17 1.29 -6.67
CA ALA A 52 -8.16 2.30 -6.97
C ALA A 52 -7.49 2.82 -5.68
N PHE A 53 -8.29 3.20 -4.68
CA PHE A 53 -7.80 3.65 -3.38
C PHE A 53 -6.84 2.64 -2.75
N LEU A 54 -7.23 1.36 -2.69
CA LEU A 54 -6.44 0.31 -2.07
C LEU A 54 -5.11 0.08 -2.80
N TRP A 55 -5.11 0.14 -4.13
CA TRP A 55 -3.88 0.00 -4.93
C TRP A 55 -2.94 1.18 -4.74
N PHE A 56 -3.43 2.41 -4.87
CA PHE A 56 -2.60 3.61 -4.74
C PHE A 56 -2.07 3.79 -3.32
N LEU A 57 -2.87 3.48 -2.30
CA LEU A 57 -2.43 3.49 -0.91
C LEU A 57 -1.34 2.44 -0.67
N SER A 58 -1.50 1.23 -1.22
CA SER A 58 -0.52 0.15 -1.08
C SER A 58 0.81 0.51 -1.76
N ILE A 59 0.77 1.14 -2.94
CA ILE A 59 1.96 1.66 -3.62
C ILE A 59 2.64 2.74 -2.78
N TYR A 60 1.88 3.70 -2.25
CA TYR A 60 2.41 4.74 -1.38
C TYR A 60 3.07 4.14 -0.12
N ALA A 61 2.40 3.21 0.56
CA ALA A 61 2.92 2.54 1.74
C ALA A 61 4.20 1.73 1.43
N LEU A 62 4.25 1.04 0.28
CA LEU A 62 5.45 0.34 -0.17
C LEU A 62 6.62 1.32 -0.33
N ILE A 63 6.41 2.45 -0.98
CA ILE A 63 7.46 3.45 -1.18
C ILE A 63 7.90 4.03 0.18
N ASP A 64 6.95 4.48 1.00
CA ASP A 64 7.28 5.16 2.25
C ASP A 64 7.98 4.25 3.27
N CYS A 65 7.56 2.99 3.38
CA CYS A 65 8.19 2.03 4.29
C CYS A 65 9.55 1.50 3.81
N PHE A 66 9.78 1.42 2.49
CA PHE A 66 10.98 0.77 1.94
C PHE A 66 11.92 1.70 1.18
N LYS A 67 11.64 3.01 1.05
CA LYS A 67 12.59 3.98 0.44
C LYS A 67 13.89 4.08 1.22
N GLU A 68 13.84 3.91 2.54
CA GLU A 68 14.98 3.96 3.44
C GLU A 68 15.04 2.67 4.26
N ILE A 69 15.91 1.74 3.86
CA ILE A 69 16.20 0.55 4.68
C ILE A 69 17.45 0.81 5.52
N PRO A 70 17.42 0.57 6.84
CA PRO A 70 18.59 0.72 7.70
C PRO A 70 19.75 -0.13 7.20
N GLN A 71 20.99 0.36 7.35
CA GLN A 71 22.20 -0.37 6.99
C GLN A 71 22.30 -1.71 7.72
N HIS A 72 22.95 -2.70 7.09
CA HIS A 72 23.03 -4.05 7.64
C HIS A 72 23.74 -4.05 9.01
N PRO A 73 23.25 -4.79 10.03
CA PRO A 73 23.80 -4.75 11.38
C PRO A 73 25.29 -5.17 11.48
N SER A 74 25.80 -5.91 10.49
CA SER A 74 27.21 -6.33 10.42
C SER A 74 28.20 -5.18 10.25
N GLU A 75 27.75 -4.03 9.74
CA GLU A 75 28.62 -2.89 9.42
C GLU A 75 28.83 -1.93 10.60
N GLN A 76 28.06 -2.05 11.68
CA GLN A 76 28.14 -1.15 12.83
C GLN A 76 29.13 -1.61 13.91
N LYS A 77 29.97 -0.70 14.39
CA LYS A 77 30.84 -0.90 15.57
C LYS A 77 30.08 -0.54 16.86
N GLY A 78 29.99 -1.49 17.79
CA GLY A 78 29.38 -1.33 19.12
C GLY A 78 28.13 -2.20 19.36
N PHE A 79 28.08 -2.93 20.49
CA PHE A 79 27.01 -3.88 20.82
C PHE A 79 25.60 -3.25 20.87
N PHE A 80 25.45 -2.07 21.47
CA PHE A 80 24.14 -1.39 21.55
C PHE A 80 23.64 -0.90 20.19
N LYS A 81 24.55 -0.40 19.34
CA LYS A 81 24.20 0.03 17.98
C LYS A 81 23.79 -1.17 17.13
N LYS A 82 24.51 -2.29 17.22
CA LYS A 82 24.13 -3.55 16.58
C LYS A 82 22.74 -4.04 17.01
N LEU A 83 22.42 -4.00 18.30
CA LEU A 83 21.12 -4.45 18.80
C LEU A 83 19.97 -3.56 18.30
N LYS A 84 20.12 -2.23 18.36
CA LYS A 84 19.12 -1.28 17.85
C LYS A 84 18.86 -1.49 16.35
N THR A 85 19.93 -1.68 15.59
CA THR A 85 19.85 -1.90 14.13
C THR A 85 19.23 -3.26 13.80
N ALA A 86 19.53 -4.31 14.58
CA ALA A 86 18.89 -5.62 14.42
C ALA A 86 17.38 -5.58 14.70
N ILE A 87 16.95 -4.82 15.71
CA ILE A 87 15.52 -4.61 16.01
C ILE A 87 14.84 -3.86 14.86
N ALA A 88 15.44 -2.78 14.37
CA ALA A 88 14.90 -2.02 13.23
C ALA A 88 14.80 -2.88 11.96
N TRP A 89 15.80 -3.72 11.71
CA TRP A 89 15.78 -4.70 10.63
C TRP A 89 14.64 -5.71 10.76
N GLY A 90 14.46 -6.28 11.97
CA GLY A 90 13.37 -7.21 12.26
C GLY A 90 11.99 -6.57 12.09
N TRP A 91 11.84 -5.32 12.55
CA TRP A 91 10.61 -4.55 12.38
C TRP A 91 10.25 -4.34 10.90
N ASN A 92 11.22 -3.89 10.09
CA ASN A 92 11.00 -3.72 8.66
C ASN A 92 10.67 -5.03 7.94
N TRP A 93 11.21 -6.15 8.42
CA TRP A 93 10.84 -7.47 7.90
C TRP A 93 9.37 -7.81 8.19
N LEU A 94 8.90 -7.54 9.41
CA LEU A 94 7.50 -7.73 9.80
C LEU A 94 6.57 -6.83 8.98
N VAL A 95 6.93 -5.54 8.81
CA VAL A 95 6.20 -4.60 7.94
C VAL A 95 6.16 -5.11 6.50
N GLY A 96 7.24 -5.69 5.99
CA GLY A 96 7.29 -6.27 4.64
C GLY A 96 6.34 -7.45 4.47
N ILE A 97 6.24 -8.31 5.47
CA ILE A 97 5.27 -9.42 5.45
C ILE A 97 3.84 -8.89 5.50
N MET A 98 3.56 -7.93 6.38
CA MET A 98 2.24 -7.30 6.45
C MET A 98 1.88 -6.67 5.11
N LEU A 99 2.80 -5.97 4.45
CA LEU A 99 2.54 -5.34 3.16
C LEU A 99 2.27 -6.38 2.06
N ILE A 100 2.99 -7.50 2.05
CA ILE A 100 2.70 -8.62 1.12
C ILE A 100 1.30 -9.19 1.41
N ALA A 101 0.97 -9.44 2.68
CA ALA A 101 -0.34 -9.94 3.07
C ALA A 101 -1.47 -8.96 2.69
N THR A 102 -1.27 -7.66 2.91
CA THR A 102 -2.20 -6.61 2.48
C THR A 102 -2.35 -6.60 0.98
N THR A 103 -1.25 -6.70 0.22
CA THR A 103 -1.30 -6.75 -1.26
C THR A 103 -2.09 -7.95 -1.74
N LEU A 104 -1.89 -9.14 -1.17
CA LEU A 104 -2.67 -10.33 -1.48
C LEU A 104 -4.16 -10.16 -1.13
N GLY A 105 -4.45 -9.54 0.01
CA GLY A 105 -5.81 -9.17 0.40
C GLY A 105 -6.45 -8.20 -0.60
N VAL A 106 -5.72 -7.19 -1.04
CA VAL A 106 -6.16 -6.23 -2.07
C VAL A 106 -6.42 -6.93 -3.39
N ILE A 107 -5.58 -7.87 -3.80
CA ILE A 107 -5.81 -8.68 -5.02
C ILE A 107 -7.11 -9.48 -4.90
N GLY A 108 -7.33 -10.18 -3.78
CA GLY A 108 -8.55 -10.95 -3.54
C GLY A 108 -9.81 -10.07 -3.50
N LEU A 109 -9.74 -8.92 -2.82
CA LEU A 109 -10.81 -7.94 -2.80
C LEU A 109 -11.07 -7.33 -4.17
N SER A 110 -10.02 -7.00 -4.92
CA SER A 110 -10.13 -6.49 -6.29
C SER A 110 -10.86 -7.48 -7.18
N TRP A 111 -10.49 -8.77 -7.13
CA TRP A 111 -11.18 -9.81 -7.90
C TRP A 111 -12.66 -9.92 -7.54
N LYS A 112 -12.98 -9.89 -6.24
CA LYS A 112 -14.36 -9.95 -5.77
C LYS A 112 -15.17 -8.71 -6.18
N LEU A 113 -14.60 -7.52 -6.03
CA LEU A 113 -15.28 -6.27 -6.35
C LEU A 113 -15.47 -6.08 -7.86
N ILE A 114 -14.46 -6.41 -8.67
CA ILE A 114 -14.54 -6.35 -10.12
C ILE A 114 -15.54 -7.38 -10.66
N SER A 115 -15.56 -8.60 -10.10
CA SER A 115 -16.56 -9.60 -10.51
C SER A 115 -18.00 -9.20 -10.15
N LEU A 116 -18.21 -8.57 -8.99
CA LEU A 116 -19.51 -8.00 -8.63
C LEU A 116 -19.92 -6.87 -9.59
N TRP A 117 -18.97 -5.99 -9.92
CA TRP A 117 -19.17 -4.89 -10.85
C TRP A 117 -19.52 -5.37 -12.27
N LEU A 118 -18.80 -6.37 -12.78
CA LEU A 118 -19.08 -6.99 -14.10
C LEU A 118 -20.43 -7.73 -14.13
N LYS A 119 -20.94 -8.18 -13.00
CA LYS A 119 -22.25 -8.85 -12.91
C LYS A 119 -23.42 -7.86 -12.86
N HIS A 120 -23.17 -6.63 -12.42
CA HIS A 120 -24.16 -5.55 -12.32
C HIS A 120 -24.05 -4.49 -13.44
N SER A 121 -23.01 -4.55 -14.30
CA SER A 121 -22.95 -3.84 -15.59
C SER A 121 -23.69 -4.59 -16.68
#